data_AF-A0A2S8ZUL4-F1
#
_entry.id   AF-A0A2S8ZUL4-F1
#
_cell.length_a   1.000
_cell.length_b   1.000
_cell.length_c   1.000
_cell.angle_alpha   90.00
_cell.angle_beta   90.00
_cell.angle_gamma   90.00
#
_symmetry.space_group_name_H-M   'P 1'
#
loop_
_entity.id
_entity.type
_entity.pdbx_description
1 polymer ?
#
loop_
_entity_poly.entity_id
_entity_poly.type
_entity_poly.pdbx_seq_one_letter_code
_entity_poly.pdbx_strand_id
1 'polypeptide(L)'
;MKNIILFLLFTLFCNVSGQSRSFTFDFNPKKFIKENKLNKGGRKEIIFNLYDINGKETKYITTDRTSEALRKNEIYSFKGKSEDGTKLITLTIASGNLTGAYMENGISYFIEPLEKTCKKKYKIYINSGKDLQVGQPNDVIK
;
A
#
# COMPACT_ATOMS: atom_id res chain seq x y z
N MET A 1 32.48 39.59 -26.72
CA MET A 1 32.57 38.65 -25.56
C MET A 1 31.39 38.85 -24.62
N LYS A 2 30.19 38.50 -25.09
CA LYS A 2 28.94 38.38 -24.32
C LYS A 2 28.31 37.13 -24.92
N ASN A 3 27.86 36.17 -24.11
CA ASN A 3 27.25 34.86 -24.48
C ASN A 3 27.97 33.60 -23.96
N ILE A 4 28.83 33.69 -22.93
CA ILE A 4 29.36 32.49 -22.24
C ILE A 4 28.59 32.18 -20.94
N ILE A 5 27.81 33.14 -20.42
CA ILE A 5 27.10 32.98 -19.14
C ILE A 5 25.83 32.11 -19.25
N LEU A 6 25.24 31.99 -20.44
CA LEU A 6 23.97 31.28 -20.63
C LEU A 6 24.12 29.74 -20.54
N PHE A 7 25.33 29.21 -20.75
CA PHE A 7 25.57 27.75 -20.71
C PHE A 7 25.78 27.22 -19.28
N LEU A 8 26.12 28.08 -18.32
CA LEU A 8 26.43 27.69 -16.93
C LEU A 8 25.19 27.49 -16.05
N LEU A 9 24.02 27.96 -16.48
CA LEU A 9 22.76 27.78 -15.76
C LEU A 9 22.03 26.47 -16.12
N PHE A 10 22.41 25.81 -17.22
CA PHE A 10 21.71 24.61 -17.70
C PHE A 10 22.16 23.31 -17.02
N THR A 11 23.30 23.32 -16.33
CA THR A 11 23.85 22.12 -15.68
C THR A 11 23.36 21.92 -14.23
N LEU A 12 22.63 22.88 -13.67
CA LEU A 12 22.14 22.83 -12.28
C LEU A 12 20.80 22.07 -12.10
N PHE A 13 20.11 21.69 -13.18
CA PHE A 13 18.78 21.07 -13.09
C PHE A 13 18.75 19.53 -13.29
N CYS A 14 19.90 18.87 -13.42
CA CYS A 14 19.96 17.42 -13.72
C CYS A 14 20.22 16.51 -12.50
N ASN A 15 19.98 16.95 -11.27
CA ASN A 15 20.11 16.11 -10.08
C ASN A 15 18.79 15.90 -9.32
N VAL A 16 17.68 15.61 -10.02
CA VAL A 16 16.55 14.90 -9.39
C VAL A 16 16.81 13.41 -9.51
N SER A 17 17.91 12.95 -8.91
CA SER A 17 18.24 11.54 -8.81
C SER A 17 17.29 10.86 -7.82
N GLY A 18 16.24 10.23 -8.34
CA GLY A 18 15.69 8.95 -7.87
C GLY A 18 15.43 8.79 -6.37
N GLN A 19 14.82 9.77 -5.70
CA GLN A 19 14.34 9.54 -4.34
C GLN A 19 13.21 8.50 -4.42
N SER A 20 13.43 7.32 -3.82
CA SER A 20 12.41 6.27 -3.70
C SER A 20 11.15 6.90 -3.11
N ARG A 21 10.11 7.08 -3.94
CA ARG A 21 8.89 7.72 -3.52
C ARG A 21 8.25 6.83 -2.47
N SER A 22 7.98 7.40 -1.31
CA SER A 22 7.19 6.76 -0.27
C SER A 22 6.29 7.76 0.42
N PHE A 23 5.14 7.29 0.89
CA PHE A 23 4.19 8.08 1.66
C PHE A 23 3.81 7.35 2.93
N THR A 24 3.80 8.04 4.07
CA THR A 24 3.47 7.44 5.38
C THR A 24 2.09 7.90 5.85
N PHE A 25 1.31 6.99 6.39
CA PHE A 25 -0.03 7.27 6.91
C PHE A 25 -0.35 6.46 8.18
N ASP A 26 -1.36 6.90 8.91
CA ASP A 26 -1.87 6.20 10.08
C ASP A 26 -3.09 5.33 9.73
N PHE A 27 -3.13 4.12 10.27
CA PHE A 27 -4.28 3.21 10.16
C PHE A 27 -4.36 2.32 11.40
N ASN A 28 -5.57 1.96 11.85
CA ASN A 28 -5.74 1.12 13.04
C ASN A 28 -6.51 -0.17 12.71
N PRO A 29 -5.82 -1.29 12.42
CA PRO A 29 -6.46 -2.54 12.04
C PRO A 29 -7.42 -3.08 13.11
N LYS A 30 -7.08 -2.95 14.40
CA LYS A 30 -7.94 -3.44 15.49
C LYS A 30 -9.27 -2.69 15.54
N LYS A 31 -9.22 -1.36 15.41
CA LYS A 31 -10.42 -0.51 15.35
C LYS A 31 -11.25 -0.90 14.11
N PHE A 32 -10.60 -1.03 12.97
CA PHE A 32 -11.24 -1.39 11.71
C PHE A 32 -11.96 -2.74 11.76
N ILE A 33 -11.33 -3.78 12.33
CA ILE A 33 -11.93 -5.11 12.52
C ILE A 33 -13.21 -5.03 13.36
N LYS A 34 -13.16 -4.30 14.47
CA LYS A 34 -14.28 -4.15 15.41
C LYS A 34 -15.47 -3.44 14.76
N GLU A 35 -15.21 -2.31 14.10
CA GLU A 35 -16.24 -1.49 13.45
C GLU A 35 -16.93 -2.23 12.31
N ASN A 36 -16.17 -3.01 11.54
CA ASN A 36 -16.70 -3.78 10.42
C ASN A 36 -17.21 -5.17 10.81
N LYS A 37 -17.11 -5.56 12.08
CA LYS A 37 -17.52 -6.89 12.61
C LYS A 37 -16.94 -8.05 11.79
N LEU A 38 -15.68 -7.92 11.36
CA LEU A 38 -15.07 -8.87 10.43
C LEU A 38 -15.01 -10.29 11.00
N ASN A 39 -14.98 -10.47 12.31
CA ASN A 39 -15.00 -11.78 12.95
C ASN A 39 -16.29 -12.60 12.72
N LYS A 40 -17.41 -11.96 12.38
CA LYS A 40 -18.71 -12.65 12.20
C LYS A 40 -18.90 -13.26 10.81
N GLY A 41 -18.03 -12.94 9.86
CA GLY A 41 -18.17 -13.40 8.47
C GLY A 41 -19.32 -12.75 7.71
N GLY A 42 -19.43 -13.11 6.43
CA GLY A 42 -20.39 -12.55 5.47
C GLY A 42 -19.70 -11.89 4.27
N ARG A 43 -20.23 -12.10 3.06
CA ARG A 43 -19.77 -11.38 1.85
C ARG A 43 -20.33 -9.96 1.88
N LYS A 44 -19.71 -9.09 2.67
CA LYS A 44 -20.04 -7.67 2.74
C LYS A 44 -19.04 -6.87 1.91
N GLU A 45 -19.53 -5.79 1.32
CA GLU A 45 -18.68 -4.70 0.88
C GLU A 45 -17.99 -4.05 2.09
N ILE A 46 -16.68 -3.88 2.00
CA ILE A 46 -15.82 -3.28 3.01
C ILE A 46 -15.12 -2.09 2.37
N ILE A 47 -15.29 -0.92 2.97
CA ILE A 47 -14.73 0.33 2.47
C ILE A 47 -13.43 0.62 3.22
N PHE A 48 -12.37 0.89 2.47
CA PHE A 48 -11.08 1.34 2.99
C PHE A 48 -10.81 2.75 2.49
N ASN A 49 -10.73 3.71 3.39
CA ASN A 49 -10.20 5.04 3.10
C ASN A 49 -8.69 5.01 3.39
N LEU A 50 -7.89 4.88 2.33
CA LEU A 50 -6.43 4.82 2.40
C LEU A 50 -5.85 5.96 1.58
N TYR A 51 -4.55 5.92 1.30
CA TYR A 51 -3.86 6.94 0.54
C TYR A 51 -3.19 6.32 -0.69
N ASP A 52 -2.84 7.15 -1.66
CA ASP A 52 -1.91 6.77 -2.73
C ASP A 52 -0.47 7.19 -2.39
N ILE A 53 0.46 6.91 -3.31
CA ILE A 53 1.88 7.22 -3.16
C ILE A 53 2.18 8.72 -3.05
N ASN A 54 1.24 9.57 -3.49
CA ASN A 54 1.34 11.02 -3.43
C ASN A 54 0.63 11.60 -2.19
N GLY A 55 0.08 10.74 -1.32
CA GLY A 55 -0.65 11.14 -0.13
C GLY A 55 -2.08 11.58 -0.39
N LYS A 56 -2.63 11.34 -1.57
CA LYS A 56 -4.04 11.61 -1.87
C LYS A 56 -4.92 10.52 -1.26
N GLU A 57 -5.89 10.92 -0.46
CA GLU A 57 -6.88 9.98 0.07
C GLU A 57 -7.66 9.31 -1.09
N THR A 58 -7.75 8.00 -1.04
CA THR A 58 -8.41 7.16 -2.03
C THR A 58 -9.33 6.20 -1.32
N LYS A 59 -10.61 6.25 -1.67
CA LYS A 59 -11.62 5.32 -1.20
C LYS A 59 -11.58 4.05 -2.05
N TYR A 60 -11.40 2.91 -1.39
CA TYR A 60 -11.43 1.59 -2.00
C TYR A 60 -12.67 0.83 -1.57
N ILE A 61 -13.40 0.33 -2.56
CA ILE A 61 -14.57 -0.53 -2.38
C ILE A 61 -14.09 -1.96 -2.56
N THR A 62 -14.10 -2.74 -1.48
CA THR A 62 -13.53 -4.09 -1.45
C THR A 62 -14.56 -5.13 -1.05
N THR A 63 -14.33 -6.38 -1.43
CA THR A 63 -15.08 -7.54 -0.95
C THR A 63 -14.23 -8.31 0.05
N ASP A 64 -14.83 -8.74 1.16
CA ASP A 64 -14.21 -9.71 2.07
C ASP A 64 -14.04 -11.07 1.36
N ARG A 65 -12.78 -11.49 1.17
CA ARG A 65 -12.36 -12.76 0.55
C ARG A 65 -11.85 -13.76 1.58
N THR A 66 -12.05 -13.49 2.86
CA THR A 66 -11.55 -14.31 3.96
C THR A 66 -12.34 -15.61 4.07
N SER A 67 -11.65 -16.75 3.98
CA SER A 67 -12.23 -18.06 4.28
C SER A 67 -12.48 -18.21 5.78
N GLU A 68 -13.37 -19.12 6.17
CA GLU A 68 -13.61 -19.39 7.60
C GLU A 68 -12.33 -19.82 8.34
N ALA A 69 -11.47 -20.62 7.70
CA ALA A 69 -10.20 -21.04 8.27
C ALA A 69 -9.27 -19.85 8.56
N LEU A 70 -9.14 -18.90 7.63
CA LEU A 70 -8.36 -17.69 7.85
C LEU A 70 -8.98 -16.82 8.95
N ARG A 71 -10.31 -16.71 8.97
CA ARG A 71 -11.03 -15.91 9.98
C ARG A 71 -10.84 -16.44 11.40
N LYS A 72 -10.85 -17.77 11.58
CA LYS A 72 -10.55 -18.40 12.88
C LYS A 72 -9.15 -18.07 13.38
N ASN A 73 -8.21 -17.80 12.47
CA ASN A 73 -6.85 -17.37 12.77
C ASN A 73 -6.69 -15.84 12.79
N GLU A 74 -7.79 -15.08 12.78
CA GLU A 74 -7.80 -13.61 12.71
C GLU A 74 -7.02 -13.03 11.52
N ILE A 75 -6.99 -13.77 10.41
CA ILE A 75 -6.43 -13.33 9.14
C ILE A 75 -7.59 -12.92 8.25
N TYR A 76 -7.57 -11.69 7.74
CA TYR A 76 -8.62 -11.11 6.90
C TYR A 76 -8.06 -10.68 5.57
N SER A 77 -8.66 -11.08 4.45
CA SER A 77 -8.21 -10.74 3.10
C SER A 77 -9.30 -10.02 2.31
N PHE A 78 -8.91 -8.99 1.56
CA PHE A 78 -9.80 -8.11 0.81
C PHE A 78 -9.26 -7.91 -0.59
N LYS A 79 -10.17 -7.84 -1.57
CA LYS A 79 -9.86 -7.44 -2.94
C LYS A 79 -10.90 -6.46 -3.45
N GLY A 80 -10.48 -5.46 -4.20
CA GLY A 80 -11.39 -4.45 -4.71
C GLY A 80 -10.73 -3.46 -5.65
N LYS A 81 -11.37 -2.31 -5.80
CA LYS A 81 -10.89 -1.20 -6.63
C LYS A 81 -11.17 0.14 -5.97
N SER A 82 -10.45 1.18 -6.41
CA SER A 82 -10.78 2.56 -6.05
C SER A 82 -12.19 2.93 -6.54
N GLU A 83 -12.79 3.94 -5.92
CA GLU A 83 -14.11 4.46 -6.31
C GLU A 83 -14.17 4.89 -7.78
N ASP A 84 -13.09 5.50 -8.30
CA ASP A 84 -12.94 5.86 -9.71
C ASP A 84 -12.58 4.69 -10.64
N GLY A 85 -12.33 3.50 -10.07
CA GLY A 85 -11.99 2.28 -10.80
C GLY A 85 -10.56 2.23 -11.38
N THR A 86 -9.73 3.25 -11.18
CA THR A 86 -8.39 3.35 -11.76
C THR A 86 -7.35 2.48 -11.06
N LYS A 87 -7.59 2.11 -9.80
CA LYS A 87 -6.67 1.34 -8.97
C LYS A 87 -7.29 0.02 -8.56
N LEU A 88 -6.55 -1.08 -8.72
CA LEU A 88 -6.94 -2.39 -8.20
C LEU A 88 -6.19 -2.66 -6.91
N ILE A 89 -6.85 -3.12 -5.84
CA ILE A 89 -6.22 -3.30 -4.53
C ILE A 89 -6.42 -4.72 -3.98
N THR A 90 -5.39 -5.24 -3.33
CA THR A 90 -5.45 -6.43 -2.47
C THR A 90 -4.87 -6.07 -1.11
N LEU A 91 -5.63 -6.35 -0.04
CA LEU A 91 -5.23 -6.07 1.34
C LEU A 91 -5.35 -7.34 2.19
N THR A 92 -4.51 -7.42 3.21
CA THR A 92 -4.57 -8.44 4.25
C THR A 92 -4.39 -7.77 5.61
N ILE A 93 -5.23 -8.12 6.58
CA ILE A 93 -5.02 -7.81 7.99
C ILE A 93 -4.67 -9.12 8.71
N ALA A 94 -3.47 -9.19 9.29
CA ALA A 94 -3.00 -10.34 10.06
C ALA A 94 -2.09 -9.87 11.21
N SER A 95 -2.14 -10.56 12.36
CA SER A 95 -1.30 -10.23 13.53
C SER A 95 -1.40 -8.77 14.02
N GLY A 96 -2.52 -8.11 13.71
CA GLY A 96 -2.78 -6.71 14.02
C GLY A 96 -2.14 -5.68 13.09
N ASN A 97 -1.64 -6.11 11.92
CA ASN A 97 -1.03 -5.26 10.89
C ASN A 97 -1.83 -5.31 9.59
N LEU A 98 -1.87 -4.20 8.85
CA LEU A 98 -2.34 -4.14 7.46
C LEU A 98 -1.16 -4.31 6.49
N THR A 99 -1.29 -5.20 5.52
CA THR A 99 -0.37 -5.31 4.38
C THR A 99 -1.16 -5.38 3.09
N GLY A 100 -0.52 -5.09 1.96
CA GLY A 100 -1.16 -5.26 0.68
C GLY A 100 -0.43 -4.54 -0.44
N ALA A 101 -1.11 -4.45 -1.57
CA ALA A 101 -0.65 -3.67 -2.70
C ALA A 101 -1.84 -3.13 -3.50
N TYR A 102 -1.66 -2.00 -4.14
CA TYR A 102 -2.53 -1.56 -5.23
C TYR A 102 -1.74 -1.40 -6.52
N MET A 103 -2.42 -1.56 -7.65
CA MET A 103 -1.87 -1.36 -8.97
C MET A 103 -2.57 -0.16 -9.64
N GLU A 104 -1.78 0.74 -10.20
CA GLU A 104 -2.25 1.88 -10.99
C GLU A 104 -1.39 1.98 -12.25
N ASN A 105 -2.01 1.98 -13.44
CA ASN A 105 -1.32 2.05 -14.73
C ASN A 105 -0.19 1.01 -14.91
N GLY A 106 -0.41 -0.22 -14.41
CA GLY A 106 0.57 -1.31 -14.49
C GLY A 106 1.72 -1.22 -13.47
N ILE A 107 1.73 -0.22 -12.59
CA ILE A 107 2.73 -0.06 -11.53
C ILE A 107 2.13 -0.55 -10.21
N SER A 108 2.86 -1.41 -9.50
CA SER A 108 2.48 -1.92 -8.18
C SER A 108 3.07 -1.06 -7.06
N TYR A 109 2.21 -0.69 -6.13
CA TYR A 109 2.54 0.08 -4.94
C TYR A 109 2.22 -0.77 -3.71
N PHE A 110 3.18 -0.90 -2.81
CA PHE A 110 3.10 -1.80 -1.67
C PHE A 110 2.74 -1.03 -0.41
N ILE A 111 1.91 -1.64 0.43
CA ILE A 111 1.48 -1.12 1.72
C ILE A 111 1.99 -2.07 2.79
N GLU A 112 2.79 -1.56 3.73
CA GLU A 112 3.28 -2.33 4.87
C GLU A 112 3.48 -1.43 6.10
N PRO A 113 3.56 -2.01 7.32
CA PRO A 113 3.92 -1.27 8.51
C PRO A 113 5.25 -0.54 8.33
N LEU A 114 5.33 0.72 8.78
CA LEU A 114 6.56 1.52 8.71
C LEU A 114 7.70 0.84 9.49
N GLU A 115 7.38 0.28 10.65
CA GLU A 115 8.27 -0.51 11.49
C GLU A 115 7.54 -1.77 11.94
N LYS A 116 8.26 -2.89 12.11
CA LYS A 116 7.66 -4.18 12.52
C LYS A 116 6.92 -4.10 13.86
N THR A 117 7.33 -3.19 14.74
CA THR A 117 6.74 -2.95 16.07
C THR A 117 5.60 -1.93 16.03
N CYS A 118 5.52 -1.08 15.01
CA CYS A 118 4.55 0.01 14.93
C CYS A 118 3.29 -0.42 14.18
N LYS A 119 2.25 -0.82 14.91
CA LYS A 119 1.00 -1.37 14.34
C LYS A 119 0.04 -0.32 13.76
N LYS A 120 0.41 0.97 13.83
CA LYS A 120 -0.47 2.08 13.43
C LYS A 120 0.07 2.95 12.31
N LYS A 121 1.38 2.96 12.07
CA LYS A 121 2.01 3.71 10.97
C LYS A 121 2.36 2.78 9.83
N TYR A 122 2.00 3.19 8.62
CA TYR A 122 2.17 2.42 7.41
C TYR A 122 2.85 3.28 6.36
N LYS A 123 3.57 2.63 5.46
CA LYS A 123 4.16 3.29 4.29
C LYS A 123 3.61 2.68 3.01
N ILE A 124 3.49 3.53 2.01
CA ILE A 124 3.24 3.19 0.62
C ILE A 124 4.54 3.44 -0.12
N TYR A 125 4.98 2.49 -0.93
CA TYR A 125 6.23 2.65 -1.69
C TYR A 125 6.18 1.85 -3.00
N ILE A 126 7.02 2.25 -3.95
CA ILE A 126 7.30 1.46 -5.15
C ILE A 126 8.51 0.58 -4.84
N ASN A 127 8.40 -0.74 -5.05
CA ASN A 127 9.59 -1.57 -4.98
C ASN A 127 10.38 -1.42 -6.28
N SER A 128 11.53 -0.74 -6.20
CA SER A 128 12.46 -0.56 -7.32
C SER A 128 13.38 -1.77 -7.55
N GLY A 129 13.27 -2.82 -6.73
CA GLY A 129 13.99 -4.08 -6.87
C GLY A 129 13.22 -5.11 -7.70
N LYS A 130 13.92 -5.70 -8.70
CA LYS A 130 13.44 -6.80 -9.54
C LYS A 130 12.84 -7.95 -8.69
N ASP A 131 11.74 -8.52 -9.20
CA ASP A 131 11.25 -9.88 -8.94
C ASP A 131 10.79 -10.26 -7.52
N LEU A 132 9.94 -9.45 -6.88
CA LEU A 132 9.07 -9.96 -5.82
C LEU A 132 7.63 -10.07 -6.32
N GLN A 133 7.24 -11.29 -6.71
CA GLN A 133 5.84 -11.61 -6.96
C GLN A 133 5.04 -11.45 -5.66
N VAL A 134 3.92 -10.71 -5.75
CA VAL A 134 3.01 -10.46 -4.64
C VAL A 134 2.45 -11.80 -4.13
N GLY A 135 2.83 -12.22 -2.91
CA GLY A 135 2.25 -13.38 -2.24
C GLY A 135 3.22 -14.49 -1.83
N GLN A 136 4.53 -14.36 -2.08
CA GLN A 136 5.50 -15.29 -1.52
C GLN A 136 6.03 -14.80 -0.16
N PRO A 137 6.02 -15.63 0.90
CA PRO A 137 6.77 -15.33 2.10
C PRO A 137 8.26 -15.25 1.72
N ASN A 138 8.96 -14.25 2.26
CA ASN A 138 10.41 -14.14 2.13
C ASN A 138 11.07 -15.34 2.83
N ASP A 139 11.25 -16.44 2.13
CA ASP A 139 12.29 -17.44 2.44
C ASP A 139 13.63 -16.84 2.04
N VAL A 140 14.10 -15.86 2.81
CA VAL A 140 15.51 -15.49 2.82
C VAL A 140 16.08 -16.05 4.10
N ILE A 141 16.51 -17.31 4.01
CA ILE A 141 17.48 -17.89 4.93
C ILE A 141 18.76 -17.05 4.79
N LYS A 142 19.16 -16.39 5.87
CA LYS A 142 20.55 -16.12 6.19
C LYS A 142 20.72 -16.11 7.70
#